data_AF-A0A506UZV0-F1
#
_entry.id   AF-A0A506UZV0-F1
#
_cell.length_a   1.000
_cell.length_b   1.000
_cell.length_c   1.000
_cell.angle_alpha   90.00
_cell.angle_beta   90.00
_cell.angle_gamma   90.00
#
_symmetry.space_group_name_H-M   'P 1'
#
loop_
_entity.id
_entity.type
_entity.pdbx_description
1 polymer ?
#
loop_
_entity_poly.entity_id
_entity_poly.type
_entity_poly.pdbx_seq_one_letter_code
_entity_poly.pdbx_strand_id
1 'polypeptide(L)'
;MKEQSLPIVTWIGGKRRLAKHILPLFPAHTCYVEPFCGAAALYFLKTPSKTEVINDINGELVNLYRVVKHHLEEFIRQFKWALVSRQIYKWLQDTPEETLTDIQRAARFYYLQKQAFGGKVADHTFGTSTTSAPRFNLLRIEEELSMAHLRLSRTLIEHLDWHQCIERYDRPHTLFYCDPPYWGTEGYGVEFGLENYEHMADLAHRIKGKMIISVNDIPEMRQAFNGLNMLSVDISYNLKVTGKSSRKKELIILNF
;
A
#
# COMPACT_ATOMS: atom_id res chain seq x y z
N MET A 1 19.07 -8.63 -15.92
CA MET A 1 17.68 -8.28 -15.53
C MET A 1 17.75 -7.60 -14.18
N LYS A 2 17.19 -6.40 -14.00
CA LYS A 2 17.05 -5.83 -12.65
C LYS A 2 16.04 -6.70 -11.91
N GLU A 3 16.48 -7.44 -10.90
CA GLU A 3 15.61 -8.14 -9.96
C GLU A 3 14.76 -7.09 -9.23
N GLN A 4 13.56 -6.82 -9.75
CA GLN A 4 12.60 -5.94 -9.10
C GLN A 4 11.67 -6.78 -8.24
N SER A 5 11.74 -6.56 -6.93
CA SER A 5 10.75 -7.07 -5.99
C SER A 5 9.38 -6.49 -6.30
N LEU A 6 8.35 -7.34 -6.33
CA LEU A 6 6.96 -6.91 -6.48
C LEU A 6 6.30 -6.77 -5.10
N PRO A 7 5.26 -5.93 -4.98
CA PRO A 7 4.43 -5.87 -3.79
C PRO A 7 3.90 -7.24 -3.37
N ILE A 8 3.91 -7.52 -2.06
CA ILE A 8 3.44 -8.78 -1.47
C ILE A 8 1.96 -8.99 -1.81
N VAL A 9 1.14 -7.96 -1.62
CA VAL A 9 -0.31 -7.99 -1.91
C VAL A 9 -0.70 -7.00 -2.99
N THR A 10 -1.76 -7.32 -3.71
CA THR A 10 -2.49 -6.33 -4.50
C THR A 10 -3.36 -5.50 -3.56
N TRP A 11 -3.23 -4.18 -3.59
CA TRP A 11 -3.97 -3.26 -2.75
C TRP A 11 -4.75 -2.26 -3.60
N ILE A 12 -5.95 -1.86 -3.15
CA ILE A 12 -6.70 -0.80 -3.82
C ILE A 12 -5.85 0.47 -3.83
N GLY A 13 -5.75 1.15 -4.98
CA GLY A 13 -4.95 2.37 -5.10
C GLY A 13 -3.46 2.14 -5.37
N GLY A 14 -3.01 0.88 -5.53
CA GLY A 14 -1.61 0.55 -5.78
C GLY A 14 -0.95 1.40 -6.88
N LYS A 15 0.01 2.24 -6.47
CA LYS A 15 0.66 3.28 -7.28
C LYS A 15 1.66 2.79 -8.32
N ARG A 16 1.66 1.50 -8.68
CA ARG A 16 2.62 0.94 -9.66
C ARG A 16 2.58 1.65 -11.01
N ARG A 17 1.40 2.04 -11.50
CA ARG A 17 1.26 2.78 -12.77
C ARG A 17 1.73 4.23 -12.67
N LEU A 18 1.67 4.79 -11.47
CA LEU A 18 2.05 6.17 -11.15
C LEU A 18 3.52 6.32 -10.74
N ALA A 19 4.16 5.22 -10.36
CA ALA A 19 5.58 5.19 -10.00
C ALA A 19 6.48 5.86 -11.06
N LYS A 20 6.16 5.71 -12.36
CA LYS A 20 6.91 6.35 -13.45
C LYS A 20 6.82 7.88 -13.45
N HIS A 21 5.79 8.45 -12.84
CA HIS A 21 5.60 9.90 -12.71
C HIS A 21 6.09 10.41 -11.35
N ILE A 22 5.93 9.61 -10.28
CA ILE A 22 6.25 10.00 -8.91
C ILE A 22 7.75 9.81 -8.60
N LEU A 23 8.35 8.67 -8.97
CA LEU A 23 9.76 8.37 -8.65
C LEU A 23 10.75 9.41 -9.21
N PRO A 24 10.57 9.98 -10.42
CA PRO A 24 11.43 11.06 -10.90
C PRO A 24 11.37 12.35 -10.07
N LEU A 25 10.29 12.56 -9.31
CA LEU A 25 10.14 13.72 -8.43
C LEU A 25 10.87 13.53 -7.09
N PHE A 26 11.39 12.33 -6.81
CA PHE A 26 12.05 12.05 -5.54
C PHE A 26 13.36 12.83 -5.45
N PRO A 27 13.50 13.76 -4.49
CA PRO A 27 14.74 14.48 -4.27
C PRO A 27 15.81 13.54 -3.71
N ALA A 28 17.07 13.96 -3.70
CA ALA A 28 18.10 13.24 -2.97
C ALA A 28 17.74 13.12 -1.47
N HIS A 29 17.83 11.91 -0.94
CA HIS A 29 17.47 11.57 0.45
C HIS A 29 18.24 10.34 0.92
N THR A 30 18.40 10.17 2.23
CA THR A 30 19.03 8.98 2.82
C THR A 30 18.06 8.18 3.69
N CYS A 31 17.01 8.83 4.20
CA CYS A 31 15.90 8.20 4.90
C CYS A 31 14.63 8.30 4.04
N TYR A 32 13.90 7.21 3.88
CA TYR A 32 12.63 7.16 3.16
C TYR A 32 11.53 6.60 4.06
N VAL A 33 10.38 7.25 4.09
CA VAL A 33 9.25 6.89 4.95
C VAL A 33 7.96 6.88 4.14
N GLU A 34 7.20 5.80 4.21
CA GLU A 34 5.81 5.72 3.73
C GLU A 34 4.85 5.61 4.92
N PRO A 35 4.23 6.72 5.39
CA PRO A 35 3.28 6.70 6.50
C PRO A 35 1.99 5.91 6.21
N PHE A 36 1.63 5.80 4.93
CA PHE A 36 0.45 5.10 4.40
C PHE A 36 0.91 4.08 3.35
N CYS A 37 1.67 3.07 3.76
CA CYS A 37 2.35 2.22 2.78
C CYS A 37 1.37 1.37 1.96
N GLY A 38 0.25 0.89 2.53
CA GLY A 38 -0.63 -0.03 1.83
C GLY A 38 0.15 -1.23 1.29
N ALA A 39 0.12 -1.47 -0.03
CA ALA A 39 0.95 -2.48 -0.71
C ALA A 39 2.46 -2.14 -0.80
N ALA A 40 2.89 -0.98 -0.30
CA ALA A 40 4.26 -0.46 -0.36
C ALA A 40 4.82 -0.41 -1.79
N ALA A 41 3.98 -0.05 -2.76
CA ALA A 41 4.30 -0.19 -4.17
C ALA A 41 5.49 0.68 -4.62
N LEU A 42 5.62 1.91 -4.12
CA LEU A 42 6.75 2.76 -4.44
C LEU A 42 8.02 2.29 -3.74
N TYR A 43 7.94 1.94 -2.46
CA TYR A 43 9.02 1.32 -1.69
C TYR A 43 9.67 0.10 -2.39
N PHE A 44 8.87 -0.78 -3.01
CA PHE A 44 9.38 -1.94 -3.76
C PHE A 44 9.99 -1.58 -5.13
N LEU A 45 9.58 -0.45 -5.74
CA LEU A 45 10.02 -0.03 -7.07
C LEU A 45 11.20 0.94 -7.07
N LYS A 46 11.35 1.73 -6.00
CA LYS A 46 12.46 2.69 -5.85
C LYS A 46 13.79 1.97 -5.60
N THR A 47 14.87 2.67 -5.91
CA THR A 47 16.21 2.27 -5.43
C THR A 47 16.23 2.35 -3.90
N PRO A 48 16.70 1.32 -3.16
CA PRO A 48 16.74 1.35 -1.70
C PRO A 48 17.51 2.54 -1.13
N SER A 49 16.97 3.16 -0.09
CA SER A 49 17.65 4.22 0.68
C SER A 49 18.46 3.62 1.83
N LYS A 50 19.29 4.43 2.50
CA LYS A 50 20.12 3.95 3.63
C LYS A 50 19.25 3.47 4.80
N THR A 51 18.19 4.23 5.08
CA THR A 51 17.17 3.92 6.08
C THR A 51 15.80 3.98 5.41
N GLU A 52 14.95 2.99 5.67
CA GLU A 52 13.61 2.93 5.11
C GLU A 52 12.61 2.47 6.17
N VAL A 53 11.46 3.15 6.18
CA VAL A 53 10.37 2.92 7.13
C VAL A 53 9.08 2.78 6.34
N ILE A 54 8.32 1.72 6.62
CA ILE A 54 6.95 1.57 6.16
C ILE A 54 6.01 1.55 7.37
N ASN A 55 4.87 2.22 7.24
CA ASN A 55 3.86 2.32 8.28
C ASN A 55 2.48 2.17 7.64
N ASP A 56 1.53 1.58 8.36
CA ASP A 56 0.12 1.60 8.00
C ASP A 56 -0.73 1.52 9.26
N ILE A 57 -1.95 2.03 9.21
CA ILE A 57 -2.91 1.92 10.31
C ILE A 57 -3.54 0.53 10.38
N ASN A 58 -3.59 -0.19 9.25
CA ASN A 58 -4.16 -1.52 9.17
C ASN A 58 -3.21 -2.55 9.81
N GLY A 59 -3.57 -3.00 11.01
CA GLY A 59 -2.79 -3.97 11.78
C GLY A 59 -2.61 -5.33 11.09
N GLU A 60 -3.58 -5.81 10.31
CA GLU A 60 -3.45 -7.08 9.55
C GLU A 60 -2.38 -6.97 8.45
N LEU A 61 -2.33 -5.81 7.77
CA LEU A 61 -1.33 -5.54 6.75
C LEU A 61 0.08 -5.40 7.35
N VAL A 62 0.21 -4.66 8.46
CA VAL A 62 1.48 -4.58 9.20
C VAL A 62 1.91 -5.97 9.69
N ASN A 63 0.99 -6.76 10.24
CA ASN A 63 1.26 -8.12 10.68
C ASN A 63 1.78 -8.99 9.53
N LEU A 64 1.18 -8.90 8.34
CA LEU A 64 1.68 -9.59 7.14
C LEU A 64 3.13 -9.20 6.82
N TYR A 65 3.48 -7.90 6.82
CA TYR A 65 4.86 -7.47 6.58
C TYR A 65 5.83 -8.01 7.63
N ARG A 66 5.44 -7.99 8.91
CA ARG A 66 6.26 -8.51 10.02
C ARG A 66 6.48 -10.01 9.90
N VAL A 67 5.43 -10.78 9.61
CA VAL A 67 5.50 -12.24 9.44
C VAL A 67 6.35 -12.59 8.22
N VAL A 68 6.17 -11.94 7.07
CA VAL A 68 7.02 -12.18 5.89
C VAL A 68 8.48 -11.82 6.17
N LYS A 69 8.75 -10.77 6.96
CA LYS A 69 10.11 -10.38 7.35
C LYS A 69 10.77 -11.39 8.29
N HIS A 70 10.05 -11.96 9.26
CA HIS A 70 10.66 -12.75 10.35
C HIS A 70 10.40 -14.26 10.28
N HIS A 71 9.32 -14.68 9.63
CA HIS A 71 8.79 -16.05 9.66
C HIS A 71 8.30 -16.49 8.26
N LEU A 72 9.08 -16.19 7.21
CA LEU A 72 8.71 -16.49 5.83
C LEU A 72 8.43 -17.98 5.63
N GLU A 73 9.26 -18.85 6.20
CA GLU A 73 9.11 -20.30 6.05
C GLU A 73 7.80 -20.79 6.67
N GLU A 74 7.50 -20.39 7.91
CA GLU A 74 6.28 -20.77 8.62
C GLU A 74 5.03 -20.21 7.93
N PHE A 75 5.14 -19.01 7.36
CA PHE A 75 4.09 -18.40 6.54
C PHE A 75 3.80 -19.24 5.28
N ILE A 76 4.84 -19.60 4.51
CA ILE A 76 4.69 -20.43 3.30
C ILE A 76 4.10 -21.80 3.66
N ARG A 77 4.49 -22.38 4.81
CA ARG A 77 3.98 -23.68 5.27
C ARG A 77 2.47 -23.70 5.50
N GLN A 78 1.84 -22.55 5.80
CA GLN A 78 0.37 -22.46 5.88
C GLN A 78 -0.33 -22.81 4.55
N PHE A 79 0.38 -22.68 3.43
CA PHE A 79 -0.18 -22.82 2.09
C PHE A 79 0.15 -24.14 1.40
N LYS A 80 0.99 -25.00 2.00
CA LYS A 80 1.49 -26.24 1.38
C LYS A 80 0.37 -27.16 0.84
N TRP A 81 -0.75 -27.20 1.54
CA TRP A 81 -1.93 -28.00 1.19
C TRP A 81 -3.20 -27.16 1.06
N ALA A 82 -3.04 -25.84 0.93
CA ALA A 82 -4.19 -24.96 0.80
C ALA A 82 -4.93 -25.27 -0.51
N LEU A 83 -6.24 -25.09 -0.48
CA LEU A 83 -7.11 -25.25 -1.64
C LEU A 83 -7.72 -23.90 -1.99
N VAL A 84 -7.68 -23.53 -3.26
CA VAL A 84 -8.44 -22.39 -3.75
C VAL A 84 -9.90 -22.78 -3.85
N SER A 85 -10.70 -22.33 -2.89
CA SER A 85 -12.13 -22.64 -2.81
C SER A 85 -12.92 -21.45 -2.28
N ARG A 86 -14.11 -21.24 -2.86
CA ARG A 86 -15.11 -20.27 -2.36
C ARG A 86 -15.57 -20.63 -0.94
N GLN A 87 -15.67 -21.92 -0.64
CA GLN A 87 -16.08 -22.38 0.69
C GLN A 87 -15.01 -22.06 1.74
N ILE A 88 -13.74 -22.33 1.43
CA ILE A 88 -12.61 -21.99 2.30
C ILE A 88 -12.52 -20.47 2.50
N TYR A 89 -12.72 -19.70 1.42
CA TYR A 89 -12.74 -18.25 1.51
C TYR A 89 -13.79 -17.75 2.50
N LYS A 90 -15.02 -18.26 2.41
CA LYS A 90 -16.10 -17.91 3.34
C LYS A 90 -15.75 -18.30 4.78
N TRP A 91 -15.25 -19.52 5.01
CA TRP A 91 -14.84 -19.95 6.35
C TRP A 91 -13.76 -19.06 6.95
N LEU A 92 -12.79 -18.64 6.14
CA LEU A 92 -11.75 -17.70 6.59
C LEU A 92 -12.35 -16.33 6.92
N GLN A 93 -13.32 -15.82 6.16
CA GLN A 93 -14.02 -14.58 6.52
C GLN A 93 -14.73 -14.71 7.88
N ASP A 94 -15.41 -15.83 8.11
CA ASP A 94 -16.16 -16.10 9.33
C ASP A 94 -15.26 -16.44 10.54
N THR A 95 -13.96 -16.66 10.34
CA THR A 95 -13.01 -17.00 11.40
C THR A 95 -12.66 -15.74 12.22
N PRO A 96 -12.89 -15.74 13.55
CA PRO A 96 -12.49 -14.63 14.42
C PRO A 96 -10.97 -14.49 14.49
N GLU A 97 -10.46 -13.28 14.25
CA GLU A 97 -9.02 -13.00 14.14
C GLU A 97 -8.29 -13.22 15.46
N GLU A 98 -8.97 -12.99 16.59
CA GLU A 98 -8.45 -13.11 17.95
C GLU A 98 -8.12 -14.55 18.34
N THR A 99 -8.64 -15.53 17.59
CA THR A 99 -8.38 -16.95 17.82
C THR A 99 -7.12 -17.45 17.11
N LEU A 100 -6.53 -16.61 16.25
CA LEU A 100 -5.44 -16.99 15.36
C LEU A 100 -4.10 -16.42 15.85
N THR A 101 -3.04 -17.18 15.65
CA THR A 101 -1.67 -16.67 15.80
C THR A 101 -1.36 -15.63 14.73
N ASP A 102 -0.35 -14.78 14.95
CA ASP A 102 0.09 -13.77 13.98
C ASP A 102 0.37 -14.35 12.58
N ILE A 103 1.00 -15.54 12.51
CA ILE A 103 1.28 -16.23 11.25
C ILE A 103 -0.02 -16.66 10.56
N GLN A 104 -0.99 -17.20 11.32
CA GLN A 104 -2.28 -17.61 10.78
C GLN A 104 -3.12 -16.41 10.34
N ARG A 105 -3.10 -15.30 11.09
CA ARG A 105 -3.74 -14.03 10.72
C ARG A 105 -3.16 -13.50 9.41
N ALA A 106 -1.83 -13.42 9.31
CA ALA A 106 -1.16 -13.01 8.08
C ALA A 106 -1.53 -13.91 6.89
N ALA A 107 -1.55 -15.24 7.09
CA ALA A 107 -1.89 -16.18 6.03
C ALA A 107 -3.37 -16.06 5.60
N ARG A 108 -4.28 -15.92 6.57
CA ARG A 108 -5.71 -15.64 6.32
C ARG A 108 -5.86 -14.35 5.51
N PHE A 109 -5.28 -13.25 5.98
CA PHE A 109 -5.35 -11.95 5.32
C PHE A 109 -4.81 -12.01 3.89
N TYR A 110 -3.64 -12.63 3.71
CA TYR A 110 -3.02 -12.82 2.39
C TYR A 110 -3.90 -13.63 1.42
N TYR A 111 -4.48 -14.74 1.90
CA TYR A 111 -5.40 -15.57 1.11
C TYR A 111 -6.64 -14.79 0.69
N LEU A 112 -7.28 -14.09 1.64
CA LEU A 112 -8.46 -13.29 1.37
C LEU A 112 -8.16 -12.19 0.35
N GLN A 113 -7.02 -11.51 0.50
CA GLN A 113 -6.62 -10.41 -0.38
C GLN A 113 -6.29 -10.86 -1.81
N LYS A 114 -5.58 -11.99 -1.98
CA LYS A 114 -5.23 -12.53 -3.32
C LYS A 114 -6.45 -13.06 -4.08
N GLN A 115 -7.47 -13.53 -3.37
CA GLN A 115 -8.68 -14.10 -3.96
C GLN A 115 -9.81 -13.08 -4.12
N ALA A 116 -9.78 -11.95 -3.41
CA ALA A 116 -10.78 -10.89 -3.51
C ALA A 116 -10.87 -10.30 -4.94
N PHE A 117 -12.08 -10.10 -5.45
CA PHE A 117 -12.32 -9.41 -6.70
C PHE A 117 -11.82 -7.95 -6.60
N GLY A 118 -10.95 -7.55 -7.52
CA GLY A 118 -10.34 -6.21 -7.51
C GLY A 118 -9.41 -5.90 -6.33
N GLY A 119 -9.10 -6.86 -5.45
CA GLY A 119 -8.31 -6.60 -4.23
C GLY A 119 -9.02 -5.69 -3.23
N LYS A 120 -10.36 -5.64 -3.25
CA LYS A 120 -11.12 -4.83 -2.29
C LYS A 120 -11.05 -5.43 -0.89
N VAL A 121 -10.72 -4.62 0.13
CA VAL A 121 -10.67 -5.02 1.55
C VAL A 121 -12.05 -4.95 2.24
N ALA A 122 -12.96 -4.10 1.78
CA ALA A 122 -14.27 -3.92 2.44
C ALA A 122 -15.30 -5.02 2.08
N ASP A 123 -15.41 -5.37 0.79
CA ASP A 123 -16.47 -6.29 0.33
C ASP A 123 -16.02 -7.76 0.27
N HIS A 124 -14.70 -8.02 0.27
CA HIS A 124 -14.07 -9.35 0.21
C HIS A 124 -14.87 -10.34 -0.67
N THR A 125 -15.24 -9.98 -1.90
CA THR A 125 -15.99 -10.90 -2.77
C THR A 125 -15.03 -11.88 -3.43
N PHE A 126 -15.24 -13.19 -3.28
CA PHE A 126 -14.42 -14.21 -3.95
C PHE A 126 -14.48 -14.06 -5.48
N GLY A 127 -13.34 -13.76 -6.09
CA GLY A 127 -13.20 -13.54 -7.54
C GLY A 127 -12.94 -14.83 -8.31
N THR A 128 -13.62 -15.00 -9.44
CA THR A 128 -13.40 -16.12 -10.37
C THR A 128 -13.21 -15.61 -11.80
N SER A 129 -12.48 -16.37 -12.62
CA SER A 129 -12.33 -16.12 -14.05
C SER A 129 -12.63 -17.41 -14.81
N THR A 130 -13.32 -17.31 -15.94
CA THR A 130 -13.56 -18.44 -16.87
C THR A 130 -12.46 -18.54 -17.94
N THR A 131 -11.58 -17.55 -18.04
CA THR A 131 -10.56 -17.43 -19.10
C THR A 131 -9.14 -17.51 -18.58
N SER A 132 -8.95 -17.63 -17.26
CA SER A 132 -7.64 -17.70 -16.63
C SER A 132 -7.66 -18.57 -15.37
N ALA A 133 -6.52 -19.18 -15.05
CA ALA A 133 -6.33 -19.91 -13.80
C ALA A 133 -6.52 -19.00 -12.55
N PRO A 134 -6.75 -19.58 -11.36
CA PRO A 134 -6.82 -18.82 -10.12
C PRO A 134 -5.56 -17.97 -9.89
N ARG A 135 -5.74 -16.77 -9.34
CA ARG A 135 -4.63 -15.82 -9.09
C ARG A 135 -3.66 -16.27 -8.01
N PHE A 136 -4.08 -17.22 -7.18
CA PHE A 136 -3.29 -17.74 -6.08
C PHE A 136 -2.50 -18.97 -6.53
N ASN A 137 -1.23 -18.77 -6.88
CA ASN A 137 -0.34 -19.86 -7.25
C ASN A 137 0.49 -20.31 -6.04
N LEU A 138 0.03 -21.38 -5.40
CA LEU A 138 0.66 -21.96 -4.22
C LEU A 138 2.09 -22.44 -4.47
N LEU A 139 2.40 -22.89 -5.68
CA LEU A 139 3.72 -23.43 -6.04
C LEU A 139 4.79 -22.34 -6.18
N ARG A 140 4.37 -21.08 -6.34
CA ARG A 140 5.29 -19.95 -6.59
C ARG A 140 5.31 -18.93 -5.47
N ILE A 141 4.56 -19.18 -4.39
CA ILE A 141 4.49 -18.26 -3.25
C ILE A 141 5.88 -18.01 -2.64
N GLU A 142 6.72 -19.05 -2.58
CA GLU A 142 8.09 -18.94 -2.08
C GLU A 142 8.95 -18.07 -3.00
N GLU A 143 8.91 -18.30 -4.31
CA GLU A 143 9.60 -17.46 -5.30
C GLU A 143 9.17 -15.99 -5.22
N GLU A 144 7.85 -15.75 -5.13
CA GLU A 144 7.28 -14.39 -5.09
C GLU A 144 7.69 -13.63 -3.82
N LEU A 145 7.75 -14.31 -2.68
CA LEU A 145 7.96 -13.68 -1.39
C LEU A 145 9.43 -13.61 -0.98
N SER A 146 10.30 -14.47 -1.51
CA SER A 146 11.73 -14.47 -1.18
C SER A 146 12.39 -13.10 -1.44
N MET A 147 12.08 -12.48 -2.58
CA MET A 147 12.61 -11.14 -2.90
C MET A 147 12.01 -10.06 -2.00
N ALA A 148 10.74 -10.18 -1.63
CA ALA A 148 10.10 -9.24 -0.72
C ALA A 148 10.68 -9.35 0.70
N HIS A 149 10.95 -10.57 1.17
CA HIS A 149 11.61 -10.86 2.44
C HIS A 149 13.02 -10.25 2.50
N LEU A 150 13.84 -10.49 1.46
CA LEU A 150 15.18 -9.87 1.37
C LEU A 150 15.09 -8.34 1.38
N ARG A 151 14.13 -7.76 0.65
CA ARG A 151 13.90 -6.33 0.60
C ARG A 151 13.48 -5.74 1.96
N LEU A 152 12.60 -6.43 2.69
CA LEU A 152 12.08 -6.03 4.01
C LEU A 152 13.07 -6.25 5.16
N SER A 153 14.05 -7.13 4.99
CA SER A 153 15.05 -7.43 6.03
C SER A 153 15.75 -6.16 6.57
N ARG A 154 15.91 -5.13 5.73
CA ARG A 154 16.57 -3.87 6.04
C ARG A 154 15.61 -2.71 6.32
N THR A 155 14.32 -2.99 6.49
CA THR A 155 13.27 -1.97 6.59
C THR A 155 12.64 -1.98 7.97
N LEU A 156 12.43 -0.79 8.52
CA LEU A 156 11.67 -0.60 9.76
C LEU A 156 10.18 -0.67 9.43
N ILE A 157 9.43 -1.44 10.22
CA ILE A 157 7.99 -1.61 10.05
C ILE A 157 7.33 -1.05 11.30
N GLU A 158 6.51 -0.03 11.11
CA GLU A 158 5.80 0.68 12.16
C GLU A 158 4.29 0.41 12.07
N HIS A 159 3.61 0.59 13.20
CA HIS A 159 2.15 0.58 13.31
C HIS A 159 1.73 1.74 14.20
N LEU A 160 1.75 2.93 13.60
CA LEU A 160 1.51 4.21 14.26
C LEU A 160 0.47 5.01 13.49
N ASP A 161 -0.13 5.99 14.16
CA ASP A 161 -0.83 7.05 13.47
C ASP A 161 0.12 7.77 12.51
N TRP A 162 -0.40 8.11 11.32
CA TRP A 162 0.41 8.63 10.23
C TRP A 162 1.19 9.91 10.61
N HIS A 163 0.59 10.81 11.39
CA HIS A 163 1.21 12.07 11.81
C HIS A 163 2.35 11.81 12.82
N GLN A 164 2.15 10.89 13.76
CA GLN A 164 3.19 10.48 14.72
C GLN A 164 4.38 9.82 14.00
N CYS A 165 4.11 9.04 12.95
CA CYS A 165 5.14 8.46 12.09
C CYS A 165 5.98 9.56 11.43
N ILE A 166 5.34 10.57 10.85
CA ILE A 166 6.04 11.70 10.21
C ILE A 166 6.91 12.45 11.23
N GLU A 167 6.34 12.83 12.38
CA GLU A 167 7.04 13.58 13.42
C GLU A 167 8.26 12.82 13.97
N ARG A 168 8.13 11.50 14.18
CA ARG A 168 9.20 10.66 14.71
C ARG A 168 10.43 10.64 13.79
N TYR A 169 10.20 10.59 12.48
CA TYR A 169 11.25 10.45 11.46
C TYR A 169 11.64 11.78 10.78
N ASP A 170 11.08 12.91 11.20
CA ASP A 170 11.34 14.21 10.57
C ASP A 170 12.79 14.66 10.75
N ARG A 171 13.57 14.60 9.67
CA ARG A 171 14.95 15.06 9.59
C ARG A 171 15.17 15.71 8.21
N PRO A 172 16.14 16.63 8.06
CA PRO A 172 16.42 17.29 6.77
C PRO A 172 16.74 16.33 5.60
N HIS A 173 17.16 15.11 5.90
CA HIS A 173 17.52 14.08 4.92
C HIS A 173 16.43 13.02 4.70
N THR A 174 15.25 13.21 5.29
CA THR A 174 14.10 12.31 5.17
C THR A 174 13.19 12.73 4.01
N LEU A 175 12.80 11.76 3.19
CA LEU A 175 11.73 11.88 2.21
C LEU A 175 10.51 11.10 2.70
N PHE A 176 9.38 11.79 2.83
CA PHE A 176 8.07 11.21 3.11
C PHE A 176 7.27 11.07 1.82
N TYR A 177 6.68 9.90 1.60
CA TYR A 177 5.67 9.70 0.57
C TYR A 177 4.33 9.35 1.22
N CYS A 178 3.34 10.21 1.05
CA CYS A 178 2.02 10.07 1.64
C CYS A 178 0.98 9.76 0.55
N ASP A 179 0.30 8.64 0.69
CA ASP A 179 -0.80 8.21 -0.19
C ASP A 179 -2.04 7.88 0.65
N PRO A 180 -2.69 8.88 1.28
CA PRO A 180 -3.82 8.66 2.16
C PRO A 180 -5.05 8.11 1.40
N PRO A 181 -6.07 7.58 2.11
CA PRO A 181 -7.34 7.17 1.50
C PRO A 181 -8.04 8.33 0.78
N TYR A 182 -8.26 8.24 -0.53
CA TYR A 182 -8.79 9.37 -1.33
C TYR A 182 -10.22 9.78 -0.93
N TRP A 183 -10.43 11.09 -0.82
CA TRP A 183 -11.71 11.69 -0.45
C TRP A 183 -12.84 11.30 -1.41
N GLY A 184 -13.98 10.88 -0.85
CA GLY A 184 -15.15 10.49 -1.63
C GLY A 184 -14.96 9.19 -2.44
N THR A 185 -13.97 8.37 -2.11
CA THR A 185 -13.78 7.05 -2.72
C THR A 185 -13.97 5.92 -1.71
N GLU A 186 -14.68 4.86 -2.10
CA GLU A 186 -14.74 3.62 -1.34
C GLU A 186 -13.35 2.96 -1.38
N GLY A 187 -12.67 2.80 -0.24
CA GLY A 187 -11.30 2.27 -0.31
C GLY A 187 -10.70 1.61 0.92
N TYR A 188 -10.84 2.20 2.11
CA TYR A 188 -9.99 1.79 3.24
C TYR A 188 -10.74 1.30 4.48
N GLY A 189 -12.07 1.35 4.51
CA GLY A 189 -12.87 0.95 5.67
C GLY A 189 -12.73 1.86 6.91
N VAL A 190 -11.84 2.86 6.83
CA VAL A 190 -11.64 3.91 7.84
C VAL A 190 -12.02 5.25 7.22
N GLU A 191 -12.85 6.02 7.92
CA GLU A 191 -13.26 7.35 7.50
C GLU A 191 -12.05 8.30 7.62
N PHE A 192 -11.66 8.92 6.51
CA PHE A 192 -10.55 9.87 6.46
C PHE A 192 -11.09 11.26 6.12
N GLY A 193 -11.41 12.02 7.17
CA GLY A 193 -12.03 13.35 7.09
C GLY A 193 -11.15 14.41 6.43
N LEU A 194 -11.77 15.49 5.94
CA LEU A 194 -11.05 16.66 5.38
C LEU A 194 -10.01 17.24 6.34
N GLU A 195 -10.30 17.23 7.64
CA GLU A 195 -9.40 17.66 8.73
C GLU A 195 -8.02 16.98 8.70
N ASN A 196 -7.93 15.72 8.24
CA ASN A 196 -6.65 15.02 8.15
C ASN A 196 -5.80 15.55 6.98
N TYR A 197 -6.43 16.01 5.90
CA TYR A 197 -5.73 16.62 4.78
C TYR A 197 -5.21 18.01 5.14
N GLU A 198 -6.00 18.80 5.87
CA GLU A 198 -5.58 20.08 6.41
C GLU A 198 -4.39 19.89 7.37
N HIS A 199 -4.47 18.92 8.29
CA HIS A 199 -3.35 18.59 9.17
C HIS A 199 -2.10 18.13 8.37
N MET A 200 -2.28 17.39 7.29
CA MET A 200 -1.17 16.97 6.43
C MET A 200 -0.53 18.16 5.70
N ALA A 201 -1.33 19.13 5.25
CA ALA A 201 -0.84 20.38 4.66
C ALA A 201 -0.04 21.19 5.69
N ASP A 202 -0.56 21.33 6.91
CA ASP A 202 0.12 22.00 8.02
C ASP A 202 1.45 21.34 8.38
N LEU A 203 1.51 20.01 8.35
CA LEU A 203 2.76 19.28 8.54
C LEU A 203 3.72 19.51 7.37
N ALA A 204 3.24 19.42 6.12
CA ALA A 204 4.07 19.64 4.93
C ALA A 204 4.75 21.02 4.94
N HIS A 205 4.09 22.05 5.47
CA HIS A 205 4.68 23.38 5.65
C HIS A 205 5.72 23.48 6.78
N ARG A 206 5.62 22.64 7.83
CA ARG A 206 6.42 22.78 9.07
C ARG A 206 7.60 21.81 9.17
N ILE A 207 7.52 20.65 8.53
CA ILE A 207 8.55 19.61 8.65
C ILE A 207 9.89 20.05 8.05
N LYS A 208 10.99 19.47 8.55
CA LYS A 208 12.35 19.69 8.03
C LYS A 208 12.64 18.84 6.79
N GLY A 209 12.03 17.66 6.73
CA GLY A 209 12.14 16.75 5.61
C GLY A 209 11.36 17.22 4.39
N LYS A 210 11.44 16.41 3.34
CA LYS A 210 10.71 16.62 2.09
C LYS A 210 9.50 15.71 2.05
N MET A 211 8.37 16.21 1.62
CA MET A 211 7.12 15.45 1.54
C MET A 211 6.55 15.49 0.12
N ILE A 212 6.10 14.34 -0.33
CA ILE A 212 5.35 14.15 -1.58
C ILE A 212 4.03 13.51 -1.20
N ILE A 213 2.92 14.12 -1.61
CA ILE A 213 1.57 13.67 -1.28
C ILE A 213 0.82 13.38 -2.58
N SER A 214 0.17 12.21 -2.67
CA SER A 214 -0.71 11.82 -3.78
C SER A 214 -2.17 11.88 -3.31
N VAL A 215 -3.02 12.66 -3.98
CA VAL A 215 -4.47 12.74 -3.72
C VAL A 215 -5.28 12.85 -5.02
N ASN A 216 -6.59 12.73 -4.95
CA ASN A 216 -7.46 13.03 -6.09
C ASN A 216 -7.44 14.53 -6.46
N ASP A 217 -7.45 14.84 -7.75
CA ASP A 217 -7.49 16.22 -8.23
C ASP A 217 -8.92 16.78 -8.19
N ILE A 218 -9.31 17.30 -7.01
CA ILE A 218 -10.61 17.93 -6.73
C ILE A 218 -10.42 19.31 -6.09
N PRO A 219 -11.40 20.23 -6.19
CA PRO A 219 -11.30 21.58 -5.62
C PRO A 219 -10.96 21.60 -4.13
N GLU A 220 -11.51 20.68 -3.35
CA GLU A 220 -11.31 20.56 -1.90
C GLU A 220 -9.84 20.26 -1.57
N MET A 221 -9.18 19.37 -2.32
CA MET A 221 -7.76 19.08 -2.14
C MET A 221 -6.88 20.26 -2.55
N ARG A 222 -7.24 20.96 -3.64
CA ARG A 222 -6.51 22.17 -4.07
C ARG A 222 -6.61 23.29 -3.03
N GLN A 223 -7.74 23.39 -2.35
CA GLN A 223 -7.94 24.34 -1.27
C GLN A 223 -7.16 23.93 0.00
N ALA A 224 -7.24 22.65 0.40
CA ALA A 224 -6.55 22.14 1.58
C ALA A 224 -5.03 22.27 1.49
N PHE A 225 -4.44 22.04 0.31
CA PHE A 225 -3.00 22.13 0.08
C PHE A 225 -2.54 23.46 -0.57
N ASN A 226 -3.34 24.52 -0.42
CA ASN A 226 -3.02 25.83 -0.99
C ASN A 226 -1.68 26.37 -0.45
N GLY A 227 -0.84 26.90 -1.34
CA GLY A 227 0.49 27.40 -1.00
C GLY A 227 1.62 26.37 -1.12
N LEU A 228 1.30 25.11 -1.42
CA LEU A 228 2.28 24.07 -1.78
C LEU A 228 2.39 23.91 -3.30
N ASN A 229 3.49 23.32 -3.76
CA ASN A 229 3.71 23.04 -5.17
C ASN A 229 2.82 21.89 -5.61
N MET A 230 1.98 22.10 -6.63
CA MET A 230 0.98 21.13 -7.08
C MET A 230 1.16 20.76 -8.55
N LEU A 231 1.16 19.46 -8.85
CA LEU A 231 1.29 18.89 -10.19
C LEU A 231 0.12 17.96 -10.48
N SER A 232 -0.59 18.16 -11.59
CA SER A 232 -1.64 17.23 -12.03
C SER A 232 -1.08 16.17 -12.97
N VAL A 233 -1.44 14.91 -12.74
CA VAL A 233 -1.08 13.76 -13.58
C VAL A 233 -2.36 13.06 -14.06
N ASP A 234 -2.47 12.88 -15.37
CA ASP A 234 -3.57 12.15 -15.98
C ASP A 234 -3.38 10.63 -15.85
N ILE A 235 -4.37 9.92 -15.31
CA ILE A 235 -4.36 8.46 -15.20
C ILE A 235 -5.50 7.87 -16.05
N SER A 236 -5.12 6.99 -16.97
CA SER A 236 -6.07 6.10 -17.64
C SER A 236 -6.28 4.82 -16.82
N TYR A 237 -7.40 4.76 -16.09
CA TYR A 237 -7.87 3.51 -15.50
C TYR A 237 -8.63 2.69 -16.56
N ASN A 238 -7.93 1.75 -17.20
CA ASN A 238 -8.59 0.68 -17.97
C ASN A 238 -9.25 -0.31 -17.00
N LEU A 239 -10.38 0.07 -16.40
CA LEU A 239 -11.26 -0.81 -15.64
C LEU A 239 -12.71 -0.54 -16.07
N LYS A 240 -13.06 -0.91 -17.31
CA LYS A 240 -14.44 -1.17 -17.77
C LYS A 240 -14.40 -1.91 -19.11
N VAL A 241 -15.05 -3.07 -19.16
CA VAL A 241 -15.27 -3.86 -20.39
C VAL A 241 -16.43 -3.28 -21.22
N THR A 242 -17.23 -2.36 -20.66
CA THR A 242 -18.28 -1.64 -21.39
C THR A 242 -18.42 -0.21 -20.84
N GLY A 243 -18.21 0.79 -21.69
CA GLY A 243 -18.45 2.22 -21.39
C GLY A 243 -17.19 3.08 -21.20
N LYS A 244 -17.25 4.33 -21.72
CA LYS A 244 -16.18 5.34 -21.81
C LYS A 244 -15.23 5.36 -20.59
N SER A 245 -13.93 5.31 -20.87
CA SER A 245 -12.84 5.55 -19.91
C SER A 245 -13.07 6.86 -19.14
N SER A 246 -13.32 6.79 -17.83
CA SER A 246 -13.26 7.98 -16.97
C SER A 246 -11.80 8.36 -16.76
N ARG A 247 -11.38 9.50 -17.35
CA ARG A 247 -10.07 10.09 -17.04
C ARG A 247 -10.13 10.55 -15.58
N LYS A 248 -9.37 9.90 -14.70
CA LYS A 248 -9.16 10.38 -13.34
C LYS A 248 -7.84 11.14 -13.32
N LYS A 249 -7.85 12.33 -12.74
CA LYS A 249 -6.66 13.13 -12.49
C LYS A 249 -6.20 12.91 -11.07
N GLU A 250 -4.90 12.76 -10.91
CA GLU A 250 -4.25 12.71 -9.60
C GLU A 250 -3.45 13.99 -9.41
N LEU A 251 -3.51 14.52 -8.20
CA LEU A 251 -2.81 15.70 -7.77
C LEU A 251 -1.63 15.25 -6.90
N ILE A 252 -0.42 15.61 -7.33
CA ILE A 252 0.82 15.41 -6.58
C ILE A 252 1.19 16.74 -5.94
N ILE A 253 1.31 16.76 -4.62
CA ILE A 253 1.70 17.94 -3.84
C ILE A 253 3.12 17.74 -3.31
N LEU A 254 3.93 18.80 -3.37
CA LEU A 254 5.32 18.85 -2.93
C LEU A 254 5.53 20.04 -1.99
N ASN A 255 6.34 19.87 -0.95
CA ASN A 255 6.74 20.96 -0.05
C ASN A 255 8.09 21.60 -0.41
N PHE A 256 8.62 21.33 -1.59
CA PHE A 256 9.91 21.82 -2.11
C PHE A 256 9.83 22.13 -3.60
#